data_AF-A0A0G1MAE8-F1
#
_entry.id   AF-A0A0G1MAE8-F1
#
_cell.length_a   1.000
_cell.length_b   1.000
_cell.length_c   1.000
_cell.angle_alpha   90.00
_cell.angle_beta   90.00
_cell.angle_gamma   90.00
#
_symmetry.space_group_name_H-M   'P 1'
#
loop_
_entity.id
_entity.type
_entity.pdbx_description
1 polymer ?
#
loop_
_entity_poly.entity_id
_entity_poly.type
_entity_poly.pdbx_seq_one_letter_code
_entity_poly.pdbx_strand_id
1 'polypeptide(L)'
;MKYKKNLHVEGSKVFSYSTHVATIDRASGKLYVHGYWSMTTSKHINHVADVLGLHKEDKARDVAEVEAERKAKESEGMAGLRAVGLVAMLGDVFGKTTKESNDWKARMLRAGLEGRGLIMPDDWDTLPEAEKTKRLDGALANLTK
;
A
#
# COMPACT_ATOMS: atom_id res chain seq x y z
N MET A 1 22.64 -3.27 34.61
CA MET A 1 22.56 -2.33 33.46
C MET A 1 21.10 -2.08 33.10
N LYS A 2 20.65 -0.82 33.10
CA LYS A 2 19.23 -0.39 32.98
C LYS A 2 18.59 -0.62 31.59
N TYR A 3 19.39 -0.96 30.59
CA TYR A 3 19.00 -0.98 29.16
C TYR A 3 18.80 -2.38 28.57
N LYS A 4 18.79 -3.44 29.38
CA LYS A 4 18.62 -4.82 28.89
C LYS A 4 17.19 -5.34 29.01
N LYS A 5 16.36 -4.72 29.85
CA LYS A 5 15.02 -5.24 30.16
C LYS A 5 14.09 -5.28 28.96
N ASN A 6 14.22 -4.30 28.06
CA ASN A 6 13.36 -4.14 26.88
C ASN A 6 14.13 -4.38 25.59
N LEU A 7 15.30 -5.02 25.66
CA LEU A 7 16.13 -5.32 24.49
C LEU A 7 16.11 -6.82 24.28
N HIS A 8 15.67 -7.24 23.10
CA HIS A 8 15.77 -8.62 22.69
C HIS A 8 16.29 -8.70 21.25
N VAL A 9 17.02 -9.78 20.97
CA VAL A 9 17.57 -10.07 19.65
C VAL A 9 17.00 -11.41 19.23
N GLU A 10 16.34 -11.45 18.08
CA GLU A 10 15.76 -12.65 17.49
C GLU A 10 16.40 -12.89 16.13
N GLY A 11 17.28 -13.90 16.04
CA GLY A 11 18.03 -14.21 14.83
C GLY A 11 18.98 -13.09 14.41
N SER A 12 18.57 -12.32 13.39
CA SER A 12 19.27 -11.14 12.85
C SER A 12 18.56 -9.83 13.16
N LYS A 13 17.45 -9.85 13.90
CA LYS A 13 16.63 -8.67 14.19
C LYS A 13 16.86 -8.19 15.61
N VAL A 14 17.07 -6.88 15.77
CA VAL A 14 17.21 -6.21 17.06
C VAL A 14 15.90 -5.50 17.38
N PHE A 15 15.35 -5.81 18.55
CA PHE A 15 14.12 -5.21 19.04
C PHE A 15 14.34 -4.39 20.30
N SER A 16 13.71 -3.23 20.33
CA SER A 16 13.57 -2.39 21.52
C SER A 16 12.10 -2.31 21.86
N TYR A 17 11.71 -2.75 23.06
CA TYR A 17 10.34 -3.14 23.37
C TYR A 17 9.85 -4.17 22.35
N SER A 18 8.74 -3.92 21.65
CA SER A 18 8.20 -4.75 20.57
C SER A 18 8.57 -4.25 19.17
N THR A 19 9.36 -3.18 19.06
CA THR A 19 9.68 -2.53 17.77
C THR A 19 10.99 -3.05 17.23
N HIS A 20 11.00 -3.43 15.94
CA HIS A 20 12.21 -3.80 15.21
C HIS A 20 13.00 -2.54 14.83
N VAL A 21 14.16 -2.34 15.46
CA VAL A 21 14.90 -1.06 15.39
C VAL A 21 16.19 -1.15 14.58
N ALA A 22 16.76 -2.34 14.43
CA ALA A 22 17.93 -2.57 13.59
C ALA A 22 18.04 -4.02 13.12
N THR A 23 18.76 -4.22 12.02
CA THR A 23 19.08 -5.55 11.49
C THR A 23 20.58 -5.78 11.53
N ILE A 24 20.97 -6.94 12.06
CA ILE A 24 22.34 -7.42 12.15
C ILE A 24 22.68 -8.12 10.83
N ASP A 25 23.75 -7.66 10.18
CA ASP A 25 24.36 -8.33 9.05
C ASP A 25 25.75 -8.84 9.45
N ARG A 26 25.79 -10.12 9.84
CA ARG A 26 27.04 -10.77 10.27
C ARG A 26 28.01 -10.97 9.11
N ALA A 27 27.54 -11.01 7.86
CA ALA A 27 28.41 -11.22 6.70
C ALA A 27 29.23 -9.96 6.39
N SER A 28 28.62 -8.77 6.53
CA SER A 28 29.30 -7.49 6.34
C SER A 28 29.94 -6.92 7.60
N GLY A 29 29.66 -7.50 8.79
CA GLY A 29 30.14 -6.97 10.07
C GLY A 29 29.42 -5.68 10.49
N LYS A 30 28.21 -5.46 9.98
CA LYS A 30 27.46 -4.20 10.15
C LYS A 30 26.14 -4.41 10.88
N LEU A 31 25.67 -3.32 11.48
CA LEU A 31 24.35 -3.23 12.09
C LEU A 31 23.60 -2.05 11.46
N TYR A 32 22.54 -2.38 10.71
CA TYR A 32 21.74 -1.42 9.97
C TYR A 32 20.60 -0.87 10.82
N VAL A 33 20.60 0.43 11.09
CA VAL A 33 19.58 1.09 11.90
C VAL A 33 18.40 1.52 11.07
N HIS A 34 17.18 1.18 11.50
CA HIS A 34 15.93 1.48 10.79
C HIS A 34 15.40 2.88 11.12
N GLY A 35 16.13 3.93 10.76
CA GLY A 35 15.71 5.33 10.90
C GLY A 35 16.13 6.00 12.22
N TYR A 36 15.50 7.14 12.53
CA TYR A 36 15.83 7.93 13.72
C TYR A 36 15.10 7.42 14.96
N TRP A 37 15.85 7.23 16.05
CA TRP A 37 15.32 6.65 17.28
C TRP A 37 15.57 7.52 18.51
N SER A 38 14.70 7.38 19.51
CA SER A 38 14.87 8.00 20.82
C SER A 38 16.22 7.62 21.46
N MET A 39 16.72 8.48 22.35
CA MET A 39 17.99 8.25 23.08
C MET A 39 18.07 6.87 23.76
N THR A 40 16.96 6.36 24.29
CA THR A 40 16.91 5.03 24.92
C THR A 40 17.05 3.90 23.92
N THR A 41 16.39 4.01 22.77
CA THR A 41 16.47 3.01 21.70
C THR A 41 17.84 3.02 21.03
N SER A 42 18.42 4.20 20.81
CA SER A 42 19.79 4.34 20.29
C SER A 42 20.82 3.70 21.22
N LYS A 43 20.61 3.74 22.55
CA LYS A 43 21.46 3.01 23.51
C LYS A 43 21.31 1.49 23.40
N HIS A 44 20.12 0.97 23.12
CA HIS A 44 19.92 -0.47 22.88
C HIS A 44 20.69 -0.93 21.63
N ILE A 45 20.57 -0.16 20.55
CA ILE A 45 21.28 -0.41 19.29
C ILE A 45 22.80 -0.42 19.51
N ASN A 46 23.34 0.62 20.16
CA ASN A 46 24.77 0.70 20.44
C ASN A 46 25.23 -0.47 21.32
N HIS A 47 24.44 -0.86 22.32
CA HIS A 47 24.79 -2.01 23.16
C HIS A 47 24.91 -3.31 22.37
N VAL A 48 24.02 -3.55 21.40
CA VAL A 48 24.11 -4.73 20.52
C VAL A 48 25.33 -4.64 19.60
N ALA A 49 25.61 -3.47 19.05
CA ALA A 49 26.80 -3.23 18.23
C ALA A 49 28.09 -3.54 19.02
N ASP A 50 28.20 -3.05 20.25
CA ASP A 50 29.37 -3.25 21.12
C ASP A 50 29.55 -4.73 21.51
N VAL A 51 28.46 -5.42 21.87
CA VAL A 51 28.50 -6.84 22.28
C VAL A 51 28.90 -7.75 21.12
N LEU A 52 28.48 -7.41 19.90
CA LEU A 52 28.75 -8.21 18.70
C LEU A 52 29.97 -7.72 17.91
N GLY A 53 30.61 -6.61 18.31
CA GLY A 53 31.73 -6.00 17.60
C GLY A 53 31.35 -5.51 16.20
N LEU A 54 30.14 -4.99 16.01
CA LEU A 54 29.62 -4.55 14.71
C LEU A 54 29.69 -3.03 14.56
N HIS A 55 29.86 -2.56 13.33
CA HIS A 55 29.77 -1.13 13.02
C HIS A 55 28.33 -0.73 12.70
N LYS A 56 27.84 0.30 13.39
CA LYS A 56 26.52 0.90 13.11
C LYS A 56 26.56 1.68 11.81
N GLU A 57 25.63 1.37 10.90
CA GLU A 57 25.30 2.20 9.75
C GLU A 57 23.82 2.53 9.78
N ASP A 58 23.48 3.78 9.50
CA ASP A 58 22.10 4.13 9.23
C ASP A 58 21.72 3.48 7.91
N LYS A 59 20.63 2.70 7.89
CA LYS A 59 20.09 2.20 6.63
C LYS A 59 19.47 3.39 5.91
N ALA A 60 20.30 4.14 5.17
CA ALA A 60 19.79 4.98 4.11
C ALA A 60 19.04 4.04 3.18
N ARG A 61 17.70 4.09 3.20
CA ARG A 61 16.95 3.42 2.15
C ARG A 61 17.35 4.11 0.86
N ASP A 62 17.87 3.36 -0.09
CA ASP A 62 18.23 3.92 -1.38
C ASP A 62 17.00 4.61 -1.95
N VAL A 63 17.12 5.88 -2.33
CA VAL A 63 15.99 6.66 -2.84
C VAL A 63 15.36 5.94 -4.03
N ALA A 64 16.17 5.27 -4.85
CA ALA A 64 15.73 4.41 -5.95
C ALA A 64 14.90 3.20 -5.49
N GLU A 65 15.28 2.55 -4.37
CA GLU A 65 14.50 1.43 -3.79
C GLU A 65 13.16 1.93 -3.24
N VAL A 66 13.15 3.05 -2.52
CA VAL A 66 11.92 3.67 -2.00
C VAL A 66 10.98 4.09 -3.14
N GLU A 67 11.53 4.69 -4.19
CA GLU A 67 10.77 5.04 -5.39
C GLU A 67 10.24 3.80 -6.10
N ALA A 68 11.03 2.73 -6.21
CA ALA A 68 10.61 1.48 -6.81
C ALA A 68 9.47 0.82 -6.01
N GLU A 69 9.58 0.75 -4.68
CA GLU A 69 8.51 0.25 -3.81
C GLU A 69 7.22 1.07 -3.93
N ARG A 70 7.34 2.41 -4.01
CA ARG A 70 6.18 3.30 -4.20
C ARG A 70 5.52 3.05 -5.55
N LYS A 71 6.31 2.98 -6.63
CA LYS A 71 5.80 2.69 -7.98
C LYS A 71 5.16 1.31 -8.05
N ALA A 72 5.72 0.31 -7.38
CA ALA A 72 5.15 -1.03 -7.30
C ALA A 72 3.77 -1.01 -6.61
N LYS A 73 3.65 -0.36 -5.45
CA LYS A 73 2.37 -0.20 -4.74
C LYS A 73 1.34 0.61 -5.54
N GLU A 74 1.78 1.64 -6.25
CA GLU A 74 0.92 2.42 -7.14
C GLU A 74 0.42 1.57 -8.32
N SER A 75 1.31 0.77 -8.92
CA SER A 75 0.94 -0.14 -10.01
C SER A 75 -0.03 -1.24 -9.58
N GLU A 76 0.13 -1.75 -8.35
CA GLU A 76 -0.77 -2.74 -7.76
C GLU A 76 -2.15 -2.14 -7.48
N GLY A 77 -2.19 -0.93 -6.91
CA GLY A 77 -3.44 -0.18 -6.72
C GLY A 77 -4.17 0.09 -8.04
N MET A 78 -3.43 0.52 -9.07
CA MET A 78 -3.96 0.73 -10.42
C MET A 78 -4.43 -0.56 -11.09
N ALA A 79 -3.74 -1.68 -10.87
CA ALA A 79 -4.19 -2.98 -11.36
C ALA A 79 -5.55 -3.38 -10.77
N GLY A 80 -5.78 -3.11 -9.48
CA GLY A 80 -7.08 -3.31 -8.85
C GLY A 80 -8.18 -2.44 -9.46
N LEU A 81 -7.89 -1.16 -9.73
CA LEU A 81 -8.84 -0.24 -10.37
C LEU A 81 -9.18 -0.68 -11.81
N ARG A 82 -8.18 -1.13 -12.58
CA ARG A 82 -8.37 -1.69 -13.92
C ARG A 82 -9.24 -2.93 -13.90
N ALA A 83 -9.02 -3.85 -12.95
CA ALA A 83 -9.83 -5.04 -12.80
C ALA A 83 -11.31 -4.72 -12.52
N VAL A 84 -11.59 -3.74 -11.65
CA VAL A 84 -12.96 -3.25 -11.40
C VAL A 84 -13.59 -2.71 -12.69
N GLY A 85 -12.85 -1.92 -13.47
CA GLY A 85 -13.31 -1.43 -14.77
C GLY A 85 -13.67 -2.57 -15.73
N LEU A 86 -12.80 -3.57 -15.88
CA LEU A 86 -13.05 -4.71 -16.76
C LEU A 86 -14.28 -5.53 -16.35
N VAL A 87 -14.50 -5.77 -15.05
CA VAL A 87 -15.69 -6.47 -14.55
C VAL A 87 -16.96 -5.66 -14.79
N ALA A 88 -16.90 -4.34 -14.61
CA ALA A 88 -18.02 -3.46 -14.89
C ALA A 88 -18.39 -3.46 -16.40
N MET A 89 -17.41 -3.51 -17.31
CA MET A 89 -17.66 -3.60 -18.76
C MET A 89 -18.42 -4.88 -19.18
N LEU A 90 -18.32 -5.97 -18.41
CA LEU A 90 -19.10 -7.19 -18.68
C LEU A 90 -20.62 -6.98 -18.55
N GLY A 91 -21.07 -5.85 -18.02
CA GLY A 91 -22.49 -5.47 -18.01
C GLY A 91 -23.11 -5.42 -19.41
N ASP A 92 -22.33 -5.06 -20.44
CA ASP A 92 -22.80 -5.06 -21.83
C ASP A 92 -22.99 -6.47 -22.38
N VAL A 93 -22.36 -7.48 -21.77
CA VAL A 93 -22.51 -8.89 -22.12
C VAL A 93 -23.67 -9.53 -21.36
N PHE A 94 -23.87 -9.16 -20.10
CA PHE A 94 -24.89 -9.76 -19.24
C PHE A 94 -26.26 -9.06 -19.29
N GLY A 95 -26.30 -7.76 -19.60
CA GLY A 95 -27.53 -6.98 -19.73
C GLY A 95 -28.22 -7.23 -21.05
N LYS A 96 -29.53 -7.50 -21.01
CA LYS A 96 -30.38 -7.62 -22.22
C LYS A 96 -30.95 -6.27 -22.65
N THR A 97 -30.90 -5.28 -21.76
CA THR A 97 -31.32 -3.90 -22.02
C THR A 97 -30.26 -2.90 -21.57
N THR A 98 -30.30 -1.68 -22.11
CA THR A 98 -29.39 -0.59 -21.72
C THR A 98 -29.47 -0.29 -20.22
N LYS A 99 -30.67 -0.35 -19.64
CA LYS A 99 -30.87 -0.15 -18.20
C LYS A 99 -30.18 -1.23 -17.37
N GLU A 100 -30.31 -2.50 -17.76
CA GLU A 100 -29.65 -3.61 -17.04
C GLU A 100 -28.12 -3.52 -17.11
N SER A 101 -27.57 -3.14 -18.26
CA SER A 101 -26.13 -2.90 -18.38
C SER A 101 -25.67 -1.72 -17.50
N ASN A 102 -26.40 -0.60 -17.52
CA ASN A 102 -26.10 0.56 -16.70
C ASN A 102 -26.19 0.25 -15.19
N ASP A 103 -27.22 -0.49 -14.78
CA ASP A 103 -27.41 -0.92 -13.39
C ASP A 103 -26.25 -1.83 -12.95
N TRP A 104 -25.80 -2.76 -13.82
CA TRP A 104 -24.62 -3.60 -13.56
C TRP A 104 -23.36 -2.76 -13.39
N LYS A 105 -23.05 -1.91 -14.38
CA LYS A 105 -21.87 -1.04 -14.37
C LYS A 105 -21.83 -0.17 -13.11
N ALA A 106 -22.95 0.47 -12.76
CA ALA A 106 -23.06 1.29 -11.56
C ALA A 106 -22.83 0.48 -10.28
N ARG A 107 -23.37 -0.75 -10.18
CA ARG A 107 -23.16 -1.63 -9.03
C ARG A 107 -21.70 -2.06 -8.89
N MET A 108 -21.06 -2.46 -9.98
CA MET A 108 -19.66 -2.91 -9.96
C MET A 108 -18.70 -1.76 -9.62
N LEU A 109 -18.93 -0.57 -10.17
CA LEU A 109 -18.15 0.62 -9.83
C LEU A 109 -18.36 1.02 -8.37
N ARG A 110 -19.60 1.03 -7.88
CA ARG A 110 -19.89 1.31 -6.46
C ARG A 110 -19.18 0.32 -5.56
N ALA A 111 -19.36 -0.98 -5.76
CA ALA A 111 -18.76 -2.01 -4.93
C ALA A 111 -17.22 -2.03 -5.00
N GLY A 112 -16.63 -1.81 -6.18
CA GLY A 112 -15.19 -1.86 -6.38
C GLY A 112 -14.44 -0.59 -5.97
N LEU A 113 -15.13 0.56 -5.91
CA LEU A 113 -14.55 1.87 -5.63
C LEU A 113 -15.12 2.55 -4.37
N GLU A 114 -15.96 1.85 -3.60
CA GLU A 114 -16.44 2.34 -2.32
C GLU A 114 -15.26 2.68 -1.40
N GLY A 115 -15.24 3.90 -0.87
CA GLY A 115 -14.12 4.40 -0.06
C GLY A 115 -12.83 4.70 -0.84
N ARG A 116 -12.80 4.52 -2.16
CA ARG A 116 -11.66 4.84 -3.05
C ARG A 116 -11.86 6.13 -3.85
N GLY A 117 -12.76 7.00 -3.40
CA GLY A 117 -12.99 8.32 -4.00
C GLY A 117 -14.03 8.36 -5.12
N LEU A 118 -14.81 7.30 -5.34
CA LEU A 118 -15.97 7.37 -6.23
C LEU A 118 -17.06 8.25 -5.59
N ILE A 119 -17.46 9.30 -6.30
CA ILE A 119 -18.57 10.18 -5.91
C ILE A 119 -19.67 10.03 -6.97
N MET A 120 -20.82 9.51 -6.55
CA MET A 120 -22.01 9.41 -7.41
C MET A 120 -22.92 10.60 -7.13
N PRO A 121 -23.39 11.32 -8.16
CA PRO A 121 -24.31 12.45 -7.99
C PRO A 121 -25.62 12.05 -7.28
N ASP A 122 -26.20 12.98 -6.52
CA ASP A 122 -27.47 12.76 -5.80
C ASP A 122 -28.65 12.54 -6.73
N ASP A 123 -28.60 13.09 -7.95
CA ASP A 123 -29.64 12.97 -8.98
C ASP A 123 -29.46 11.73 -9.87
N TRP A 124 -28.49 10.85 -9.58
CA TRP A 124 -28.11 9.71 -10.42
C TRP A 124 -29.31 8.88 -10.90
N ASP A 125 -30.22 8.54 -9.99
CA ASP A 125 -31.34 7.65 -10.30
C ASP A 125 -32.39 8.31 -11.21
N THR A 126 -32.41 9.65 -11.26
CA THR A 126 -33.33 10.43 -12.10
C THR A 126 -32.80 10.70 -13.51
N LEU A 127 -31.52 10.40 -13.77
CA LEU A 127 -30.91 10.65 -15.08
C LEU A 127 -31.47 9.73 -16.17
N PRO A 128 -31.58 10.22 -17.42
CA PRO A 128 -31.87 9.37 -18.56
C PRO A 128 -30.81 8.29 -18.77
N GLU A 129 -31.21 7.10 -19.22
CA GLU A 129 -30.29 5.97 -19.42
C GLU A 129 -29.16 6.27 -20.40
N ALA A 130 -29.40 7.09 -21.43
CA ALA A 130 -28.36 7.51 -22.37
C ALA A 130 -27.26 8.35 -21.70
N GLU A 131 -27.64 9.22 -20.75
CA GLU A 131 -26.69 10.04 -19.99
C GLU A 131 -25.93 9.20 -18.96
N LYS A 132 -26.60 8.23 -18.31
CA LYS A 132 -25.95 7.25 -17.44
C LYS A 132 -24.89 6.44 -18.20
N THR A 133 -25.23 5.92 -19.38
CA THR A 133 -24.28 5.17 -20.23
C THR A 133 -23.06 6.01 -20.57
N LYS A 134 -23.26 7.24 -21.04
CA LYS A 134 -22.16 8.17 -21.36
C LYS A 134 -21.22 8.39 -20.17
N ARG A 135 -21.76 8.60 -18.96
CA ARG A 135 -20.96 8.83 -17.74
C ARG A 135 -20.22 7.57 -17.29
N LEU A 136 -20.88 6.41 -17.34
CA LEU A 136 -20.27 5.12 -16.97
C LEU A 136 -19.14 4.76 -17.92
N ASP A 137 -19.37 4.85 -19.23
CA ASP A 137 -18.35 4.52 -20.23
C ASP A 137 -17.16 5.47 -20.16
N GLY A 138 -17.40 6.76 -19.89
CA GLY A 138 -16.35 7.75 -19.63
C GLY A 138 -15.52 7.40 -18.38
N ALA A 139 -16.15 6.95 -17.29
CA ALA A 139 -15.44 6.50 -16.10
C ALA A 139 -14.63 5.21 -16.38
N LEU A 140 -15.22 4.25 -17.09
CA LEU A 140 -14.58 2.98 -17.45
C LEU A 140 -13.35 3.20 -18.33
N ALA A 141 -13.44 4.07 -19.33
CA ALA A 141 -12.31 4.42 -20.20
C ALA A 141 -11.10 4.96 -19.42
N ASN A 142 -11.33 5.69 -18.32
CA ASN A 142 -10.25 6.17 -17.46
C ASN A 142 -9.68 5.07 -16.57
N LEU A 143 -10.51 4.13 -16.11
CA LEU A 143 -10.09 3.02 -15.27
C LEU A 143 -9.30 1.95 -16.02
N THR A 144 -9.61 1.72 -17.30
CA THR A 144 -8.99 0.67 -18.12
C THR A 144 -7.79 1.15 -18.95
N LYS A 145 -7.47 2.45 -18.91
CA LYS A 145 -6.28 3.02 -19.56
C LYS A 145 -4.99 2.53 -18.90
#